data_AF-A0AA39WPY6-F1
#
_entry.id   AF-A0AA39WPY6-F1
#
_cell.length_a   1.000
_cell.length_b   1.000
_cell.length_c   1.000
_cell.angle_alpha   90.00
_cell.angle_beta   90.00
_cell.angle_gamma   90.00
#
_symmetry.space_group_name_H-M   'P 1'
#
loop_
_entity.id
_entity.type
_entity.pdbx_description
1 polymer ?
#
loop_
_entity_poly.entity_id
_entity_poly.type
_entity_poly.pdbx_seq_one_letter_code
_entity_poly.pdbx_strand_id
1 'polypeptide(L)' 'AVGRKTARVEDRAYSLLGLFGVSMATICGEGARAFRRLQEEIIRSSPDHSIFAW' A
#
# COMPACT_ATOMS: atom_id res chain seq x y z
N ALA A 1 -8.96 -2.50 -28.09
CA ALA A 1 -9.07 -3.37 -26.90
C ALA A 1 -9.60 -2.54 -25.73
N VAL A 2 -10.74 -2.92 -25.15
CA VAL A 2 -11.31 -2.22 -23.98
C VAL A 2 -10.39 -2.47 -22.78
N GLY A 3 -9.70 -1.42 -22.32
CA GLY A 3 -8.84 -1.48 -21.15
C GLY A 3 -9.70 -1.81 -19.94
N ARG A 4 -9.46 -2.98 -19.32
CA ARG A 4 -10.15 -3.38 -18.10
C ARG A 4 -9.89 -2.31 -17.03
N LYS A 5 -10.87 -1.46 -16.74
CA LYS A 5 -10.92 -0.62 -15.53
C LYS A 5 -11.16 -1.53 -14.33
N THR A 6 -10.17 -2.34 -13.96
CA THR A 6 -10.15 -2.99 -12.66
C THR A 6 -9.34 -2.11 -11.73
N ALA A 7 -9.92 -0.97 -11.32
CA ALA A 7 -9.43 -0.21 -10.18
C ALA A 7 -9.70 -1.05 -8.92
N ARG A 8 -8.94 -2.14 -8.74
CA ARG A 8 -9.04 -2.99 -7.57
C ARG A 8 -8.59 -2.15 -6.38
N VAL A 9 -9.22 -2.34 -5.22
CA VAL A 9 -8.88 -1.61 -3.99
C VAL A 9 -7.38 -1.67 -3.67
N GLU A 10 -6.77 -2.78 -4.06
CA GLU A 10 -5.35 -3.12 -3.98
C GLU A 10 -4.45 -2.18 -4.81
N ASP A 11 -4.91 -1.75 -5.98
CA ASP A 11 -4.16 -0.92 -6.93
C ASP A 11 -3.82 0.46 -6.33
N ARG A 12 -4.73 0.98 -5.50
CA ARG A 12 -4.47 2.18 -4.67
C ARG A 12 -3.39 1.94 -3.62
N ALA A 13 -3.39 0.77 -2.97
CA ALA A 13 -2.35 0.44 -2.00
C ALA A 13 -0.98 0.28 -2.68
N TYR A 14 -0.94 -0.36 -3.85
CA TYR A 14 0.29 -0.55 -4.62
C TYR A 14 0.85 0.77 -5.19
N SER A 15 -0.02 1.70 -5.60
CA SER A 15 0.42 3.03 -6.02
C SER A 15 1.06 3.84 -4.87
N LEU A 16 0.68 3.57 -3.62
CA LEU A 16 1.24 4.24 -2.44
C LEU A 16 2.57 3.61 -1.98
N LEU A 17 2.88 2.37 -2.39
CA LEU A 17 4.16 1.72 -2.05
C LEU A 17 5.36 2.56 -2.48
N GLY A 18 5.34 3.05 -3.73
CA GLY A 18 6.41 3.88 -4.27
C GLY A 18 6.53 5.25 -3.58
N LEU A 19 5.43 5.79 -3.06
CA LEU A 19 5.44 7.05 -2.32
C LEU A 19 6.10 6.90 -0.94
N PHE A 20 5.80 5.80 -0.24
CA PHE A 20 6.38 5.52 1.07
C PHE A 20 7.72 4.77 1.01
N GLY A 21 8.19 4.41 -0.19
CA GLY A 21 9.43 3.64 -0.38
C GLY A 21 9.37 2.22 0.21
N VAL A 22 8.17 1.68 0.44
CA VAL A 22 7.98 0.36 1.05
C VAL A 22 7.74 -0.71 -0.01
N SER A 23 8.23 -1.93 0.23
CA SER A 23 8.12 -3.06 -0.71
C SER A 23 7.33 -4.20 -0.06
N MET A 24 6.17 -4.55 -0.63
CA MET A 24 5.36 -5.69 -0.17
C MET A 24 4.96 -6.62 -1.32
N ALA A 25 4.59 -7.86 -1.00
CA ALA A 25 4.15 -8.83 -1.99
C ALA A 25 2.78 -8.45 -2.58
N THR A 26 2.73 -8.23 -3.88
CA THR A 26 1.51 -7.90 -4.64
C THR A 26 0.61 -9.13 -4.77
N ILE A 27 -0.40 -9.25 -3.91
CA ILE A 27 -1.42 -10.31 -4.00
C ILE A 27 -2.67 -9.74 -4.69
N CYS A 28 -3.08 -10.39 -5.78
CA CYS A 28 -4.25 -10.00 -6.56
C CYS A 28 -5.48 -10.78 -6.07
N GLY A 29 -6.44 -10.11 -5.43
CA GLY A 29 -7.61 -10.73 -4.77
C GLY A 29 -7.60 -10.62 -3.24
N GLU A 30 -6.60 -9.93 -2.69
CA GLU A 30 -6.48 -9.59 -1.29
C GLU A 30 -7.49 -8.49 -0.88
N GLY A 31 -7.82 -7.56 -1.79
CA GLY A 31 -8.84 -6.53 -1.61
C GLY A 31 -8.44 -5.47 -0.58
N ALA A 32 -9.30 -5.23 0.42
CA ALA A 32 -9.01 -4.27 1.50
C ALA A 32 -7.84 -4.71 2.41
N ARG A 33 -7.49 -6.00 2.40
CA ARG A 33 -6.34 -6.52 3.17
C ARG A 33 -5.00 -5.95 2.66
N ALA A 34 -4.91 -5.56 1.39
CA ALA A 34 -3.72 -4.91 0.82
C ALA A 34 -3.45 -3.55 1.45
N PHE A 35 -4.51 -2.80 1.81
CA PHE A 35 -4.39 -1.54 2.52
C PHE A 35 -3.86 -1.73 3.95
N ARG A 36 -4.34 -2.77 4.64
CA ARG A 36 -3.87 -3.10 5.99
C ARG A 36 -2.39 -3.50 5.99
N ARG A 37 -1.98 -4.34 5.04
CA ARG A 37 -0.56 -4.73 4.89
C ARG A 37 0.34 -3.55 4.54
N LEU A 38 -0.14 -2.65 3.68
CA LEU A 38 0.56 -1.40 3.40
C LEU A 38 0.78 -0.59 4.68
N GLN A 39 -0.25 -0.43 5.52
CA GLN A 39 -0.11 0.28 6.80
C GLN A 39 0.90 -0.40 7.73
N GLU A 40 0.86 -1.74 7.85
CA GLU A 40 1.82 -2.51 8.64
C GLU A 40 3.26 -2.29 8.15
N GLU A 41 3.50 -2.32 6.83
CA GLU A 41 4.82 -2.10 6.25
C GLU A 41 5.29 -0.65 6.36
N ILE A 42 4.39 0.34 6.26
CA ILE A 42 4.72 1.75 6.52
C ILE A 42 5.17 1.93 7.97
N ILE A 43 4.42 1.39 8.94
CA ILE A 43 4.76 1.47 10.37
C ILE A 43 6.10 0.76 10.63
N ARG A 44 6.34 -0.37 9.98
CA ARG A 44 7.58 -1.13 10.13
C ARG A 44 8.78 -0.44 9.47
N SER A 45 8.56 0.20 8.32
CA SER A 45 9.62 0.86 7.53
C SER A 45 9.92 2.28 8.01
N SER A 46 9.02 2.91 8.76
CA SER A 46 9.27 4.16 9.48
C SER A 46 9.54 3.87 10.96
N PRO A 47 10.79 3.59 11.37
CA PRO A 47 11.17 3.53 12.79
C PRO A 47 11.12 4.92 13.46
N ASP A 48 11.00 5.98 12.65
CA ASP A 48 10.95 7.35 13.09
C ASP A 48 9.48 7.79 13.32
N HIS A 49 9.05 7.77 14.58
CA HIS A 49 7.74 8.24 15.01
C HIS A 49 7.56 9.77 14.89
N SER A 50 8.47 10.51 14.24
CA SER A 50 8.32 11.97 14.06
C SER A 50 7.13 12.35 13.16
N ILE A 51 6.48 11.38 12.52
CA ILE A 51 5.13 11.53 11.94
C ILE A 51 4.06 11.91 12.98
N PHE A 52 4.33 11.68 14.28
CA PHE A 52 3.51 12.13 15.42
C PHE A 52 4.16 13.27 16.21
N ALA A 53 5.33 13.76 15.81
CA ALA A 53 5.98 14.89 16.46
C ALA A 53 5.37 16.19 15.92
N TRP A 54 4.37 16.70 16.64
CA TRP A 54 3.89 18.08 16.57
C TRP A 54 4.74 18.99 17.45
#